data_AF-A0A944W4M3-F1
#
_entry.id   AF-A0A944W4M3-F1
#
_cell.length_a   1.000
_cell.length_b   1.000
_cell.length_c   1.000
_cell.angle_alpha   90.00
_cell.angle_beta   90.00
_cell.angle_gamma   90.00
#
_symmetry.space_group_name_H-M   'P 1'
#
loop_
_entity.id
_entity.type
_entity.pdbx_description
1 polymer ?
#
loop_
_entity_poly.entity_id
_entity_poly.type
_entity_poly.pdbx_seq_one_letter_code
_entity_poly.pdbx_strand_id
1 'polypeptide(L)'
;MPGYPNTPFPSKPFYSCDASGLAVMDQADMPQLLRGGDVDTWMRLEAGEGNAIDGTPLKIEDQQGARVTVACENGMIEIDFEEETIKKTDEAGRDYVYMGPLDEANEGNGWMPLR
;
A
#
# COMPACT_ATOMS: atom_id res chain seq x y z
N MET A 1 14.06 -6.74 6.08
CA MET A 1 12.93 -5.93 6.58
C MET A 1 13.09 -4.55 5.99
N PRO A 2 12.26 -4.10 5.03
CA PRO A 2 11.93 -2.70 5.02
C PRO A 2 10.77 -2.51 5.99
N GLY A 3 11.10 -2.12 7.23
CA GLY A 3 10.13 -1.47 8.11
C GLY A 3 9.73 -0.12 7.51
N TYR A 4 8.76 0.53 8.12
CA TYR A 4 8.28 1.83 7.64
C TYR A 4 9.45 2.81 7.44
N PRO A 5 9.47 3.57 6.33
CA PRO A 5 10.64 4.40 6.03
C PRO A 5 10.82 5.45 7.12
N ASN A 6 12.06 5.63 7.61
CA ASN A 6 12.40 6.71 8.54
C ASN A 6 12.36 8.11 7.88
N THR A 7 11.88 8.20 6.64
CA THR A 7 11.73 9.42 5.86
C THR A 7 10.26 9.81 5.78
N PRO A 8 9.92 11.11 5.85
CA PRO A 8 8.53 11.56 5.75
C PRO A 8 7.83 11.02 4.51
N PHE A 9 6.50 10.84 4.60
CA PHE A 9 5.69 10.45 3.45
C PHE A 9 5.90 11.43 2.27
N PRO A 10 6.04 10.93 1.02
CA PRO A 10 6.32 11.78 -0.13
C PRO A 10 5.25 12.85 -0.33
N SER A 11 5.67 14.10 -0.58
CA SER A 11 4.74 15.20 -0.85
C SER A 11 3.99 15.04 -2.18
N LYS A 12 4.57 14.29 -3.11
CA LYS A 12 4.00 13.92 -4.41
C LYS A 12 4.27 12.45 -4.67
N PRO A 13 3.51 11.55 -4.03
CA PRO A 13 3.73 10.12 -4.19
C PRO A 13 3.34 9.70 -5.61
N PHE A 14 4.10 8.76 -6.16
CA PHE A 14 3.76 8.00 -7.35
C PHE A 14 3.59 6.54 -6.95
N TYR A 15 2.55 5.90 -7.49
CA TYR A 15 2.20 4.53 -7.14
C TYR A 15 2.33 3.62 -8.35
N SER A 16 2.88 2.44 -8.14
CA SER A 16 2.89 1.35 -9.12
C SER A 16 2.23 0.14 -8.51
N CYS A 17 1.18 -0.37 -9.18
CA CYS A 17 0.52 -1.62 -8.84
C CYS A 17 0.98 -2.70 -9.84
N ASP A 18 1.44 -3.83 -9.33
CA ASP A 18 1.70 -5.02 -10.13
C ASP A 18 1.30 -6.29 -9.37
N ALA A 19 1.45 -7.46 -10.01
CA ALA A 19 1.08 -8.75 -9.43
C ALA A 19 1.79 -9.08 -8.10
N SER A 20 2.91 -8.44 -7.81
CA SER A 20 3.69 -8.63 -6.59
C SER A 20 3.37 -7.61 -5.49
N GLY A 21 2.58 -6.58 -5.77
CA GLY A 21 2.12 -5.64 -4.75
C GLY A 21 2.07 -4.17 -5.18
N LEU A 22 2.12 -3.30 -4.18
CA LEU A 22 2.10 -1.85 -4.33
C LEU A 22 3.48 -1.27 -4.01
N ALA A 23 4.02 -0.51 -4.94
CA ALA A 23 5.21 0.31 -4.72
C ALA A 23 4.81 1.79 -4.62
N VAL A 24 5.31 2.47 -3.58
CA VAL A 24 5.19 3.92 -3.36
C VAL A 24 6.55 4.54 -3.63
N MET A 25 6.59 5.59 -4.43
CA MET A 25 7.80 6.31 -4.83
C MET A 25 7.57 7.81 -4.67
N ASP A 26 8.64 8.62 -4.53
CA ASP A 26 8.53 10.06 -4.66
C ASP A 26 8.59 10.44 -6.16
N GLN A 27 7.72 11.35 -6.60
CA GLN A 27 7.78 11.90 -7.96
C GLN A 27 9.15 12.53 -8.27
N ALA A 28 9.88 13.02 -7.26
CA ALA A 28 11.24 13.50 -7.42
C ALA A 28 12.20 12.47 -8.05
N ASP A 29 11.92 11.17 -7.87
CA ASP A 29 12.74 10.07 -8.38
C ASP A 29 12.32 9.58 -9.77
N MET A 30 11.15 10.02 -10.28
CA MET A 30 10.65 9.67 -11.62
C MET A 30 11.61 10.01 -12.78
N PRO A 31 12.39 11.12 -12.77
CA PRO A 31 13.38 11.37 -13.81
C PRO A 31 14.47 10.30 -13.91
N GLN A 32 14.74 9.54 -12.85
CA GLN A 32 15.70 8.43 -12.87
C GLN A 32 15.12 7.23 -13.64
N LEU A 33 13.84 6.92 -13.40
CA LEU A 33 13.06 5.90 -14.12
C LEU A 33 13.10 6.13 -15.64
N LEU A 34 12.90 7.39 -16.08
CA LEU A 34 12.93 7.77 -17.50
C LEU A 34 14.31 7.62 -18.15
N ARG A 35 15.39 7.56 -17.34
CA ARG A 35 16.76 7.39 -17.80
C ARG A 35 17.24 5.93 -17.72
N GLY A 36 16.33 5.00 -17.38
CA GLY A 36 16.66 3.59 -17.18
C GLY A 36 17.48 3.34 -15.91
N GLY A 37 17.46 4.27 -14.95
CA GLY A 37 18.01 4.06 -13.62
C GLY A 37 17.02 3.31 -12.73
N ASP A 38 17.55 2.67 -11.69
CA ASP A 38 16.73 2.13 -10.61
C ASP A 38 16.06 3.28 -9.85
N VAL A 39 14.80 3.11 -9.48
CA VAL A 39 14.09 4.04 -8.62
C VAL A 39 13.93 3.43 -7.26
N ASP A 40 14.42 4.15 -6.25
CA ASP A 40 14.24 3.77 -4.87
C ASP A 40 12.75 3.89 -4.53
N THR A 41 12.15 2.75 -4.19
CA THR A 41 10.80 2.74 -3.63
C THR A 41 10.87 3.29 -2.23
N TRP A 42 10.08 4.33 -1.94
CA TRP A 42 9.89 4.82 -0.59
C TRP A 42 9.36 3.70 0.30
N MET A 43 8.30 3.01 -0.13
CA MET A 43 7.78 1.82 0.54
C MET A 43 7.31 0.80 -0.49
N ARG A 44 7.43 -0.49 -0.15
CA ARG A 44 6.85 -1.60 -0.89
C ARG A 44 5.96 -2.43 0.00
N LEU A 45 4.70 -2.58 -0.40
CA LEU A 45 3.74 -3.48 0.21
C LEU A 45 3.60 -4.70 -0.71
N GLU A 46 3.93 -5.87 -0.20
CA GLU A 46 3.97 -7.11 -0.96
C GLU A 46 2.60 -7.78 -0.94
N ALA A 47 2.13 -8.19 -2.13
CA ALA A 47 0.93 -9.01 -2.23
C ALA A 47 1.18 -10.39 -1.62
N GLY A 48 0.35 -10.81 -0.66
CA GLY A 48 0.53 -12.09 0.02
C GLY A 48 -0.57 -12.40 1.03
N GLU A 49 -0.77 -13.70 1.30
CA GLU A 49 -1.74 -14.13 2.32
C GLU A 49 -1.37 -13.52 3.68
N GLY A 50 -2.34 -12.86 4.29
CA GLY A 50 -2.17 -12.22 5.59
C GLY A 50 -1.44 -10.88 5.55
N ASN A 51 -0.94 -10.41 4.40
CA ASN A 51 -0.34 -9.08 4.29
C ASN A 51 -1.43 -7.99 4.19
N ALA A 52 -0.99 -6.74 4.32
CA ALA A 52 -1.82 -5.57 4.08
C ALA A 52 -2.32 -5.47 2.64
N ILE A 53 -1.62 -6.07 1.68
CA ILE A 53 -2.10 -6.31 0.33
C ILE A 53 -2.33 -7.82 0.21
N ASP A 54 -3.56 -8.27 0.43
CA ASP A 54 -3.90 -9.71 0.46
C ASP A 54 -4.50 -10.25 -0.85
N GLY A 55 -4.53 -9.41 -1.88
CA GLY A 55 -4.91 -9.75 -3.25
C GLY A 55 -4.14 -8.90 -4.24
N THR A 56 -4.15 -9.27 -5.52
CA THR A 56 -3.41 -8.53 -6.56
C THR A 56 -3.92 -7.08 -6.65
N PRO A 57 -3.08 -6.07 -6.43
CA PRO A 57 -3.49 -4.68 -6.63
C PRO A 57 -3.59 -4.37 -8.12
N LEU A 58 -4.71 -3.76 -8.52
CA LEU A 58 -5.03 -3.45 -9.90
C LEU A 58 -4.72 -2.00 -10.25
N LYS A 59 -5.12 -1.07 -9.39
CA LYS A 59 -4.91 0.37 -9.57
C LYS A 59 -5.17 1.14 -8.28
N ILE A 60 -4.71 2.39 -8.26
CA ILE A 60 -5.16 3.39 -7.30
C ILE A 60 -6.53 3.91 -7.73
N GLU A 61 -7.53 3.80 -6.86
CA GLU A 61 -8.89 4.32 -7.10
C GLU A 61 -9.01 5.78 -6.67
N ASP A 62 -8.44 6.11 -5.51
CA ASP A 62 -8.49 7.45 -4.95
C ASP A 62 -7.22 7.76 -4.15
N GLN A 63 -6.89 9.05 -4.08
CA GLN A 63 -5.79 9.57 -3.29
C GLN A 63 -6.16 10.92 -2.70
N GLN A 64 -6.08 11.02 -1.37
CA GLN A 64 -6.32 12.25 -0.61
C GLN A 64 -5.19 12.46 0.40
N GLY A 65 -4.21 13.30 0.04
CA GLY A 65 -3.03 13.53 0.87
C GLY A 65 -2.21 12.26 1.07
N ALA A 66 -2.03 11.86 2.34
CA ALA A 66 -1.36 10.63 2.77
C ALA A 66 -2.30 9.41 2.84
N ARG A 67 -3.56 9.55 2.43
CA ARG A 67 -4.50 8.43 2.31
C ARG A 67 -4.62 7.99 0.86
N VAL A 68 -4.54 6.67 0.64
CA VAL A 68 -4.73 6.05 -0.67
C VAL A 68 -5.75 4.93 -0.58
N THR A 69 -6.59 4.81 -1.61
CA THR A 69 -7.46 3.65 -1.80
C THR A 69 -6.98 2.87 -3.01
N VAL A 70 -6.66 1.59 -2.78
CA VAL A 70 -6.17 0.65 -3.79
C VAL A 70 -7.29 -0.32 -4.13
N ALA A 71 -7.64 -0.44 -5.41
CA ALA A 71 -8.46 -1.54 -5.87
C ALA A 71 -7.60 -2.79 -6.01
N CYS A 72 -8.05 -3.87 -5.39
CA CYS A 72 -7.48 -5.20 -5.46
C CYS A 72 -8.49 -6.16 -6.10
N GLU A 73 -8.04 -7.33 -6.55
CA GLU A 73 -8.91 -8.38 -7.11
C GLU A 73 -10.01 -8.84 -6.15
N ASN A 74 -9.78 -8.72 -4.84
CA ASN A 74 -10.64 -9.23 -3.77
C ASN A 74 -11.35 -8.11 -2.96
N GLY A 75 -11.28 -6.85 -3.41
CA GLY A 75 -11.91 -5.73 -2.72
C GLY A 75 -11.14 -4.41 -2.87
N MET A 76 -11.36 -3.51 -1.91
CA MET A 76 -10.64 -2.24 -1.81
C MET A 76 -9.87 -2.17 -0.51
N ILE A 77 -8.66 -1.61 -0.57
CA ILE A 77 -7.77 -1.42 0.58
C ILE A 77 -7.50 0.08 0.73
N GLU A 78 -7.89 0.64 1.88
CA GLU A 78 -7.59 2.01 2.29
C GLU A 78 -6.35 1.97 3.19
N ILE A 79 -5.34 2.76 2.83
CA ILE A 79 -4.08 2.90 3.58
C ILE A 79 -3.95 4.37 3.93
N ASP A 80 -3.84 4.66 5.23
CA ASP A 80 -3.52 5.99 5.74
C ASP A 80 -2.07 5.97 6.23
N PHE A 81 -1.17 6.57 5.44
CA PHE A 81 0.26 6.63 5.73
C PHE A 81 0.59 7.64 6.85
N GLU A 82 -0.31 8.57 7.17
CA GLU A 82 -0.08 9.51 8.28
C GLU A 82 -0.54 8.92 9.61
N GLU A 83 -1.70 8.25 9.61
CA GLU A 83 -2.25 7.58 10.80
C GLU A 83 -1.71 6.15 10.98
N GLU A 84 -0.93 5.65 10.02
CA GLU A 84 -0.39 4.28 9.98
C GLU A 84 -1.48 3.19 10.11
N THR A 85 -2.64 3.44 9.51
CA THR A 85 -3.79 2.52 9.57
C THR A 85 -4.12 1.92 8.22
N ILE A 86 -4.66 0.69 8.24
CA ILE A 86 -5.03 -0.05 7.04
C ILE A 86 -6.41 -0.68 7.24
N LYS A 87 -7.31 -0.42 6.30
CA LYS A 87 -8.66 -0.99 6.27
C LYS A 87 -8.91 -1.65 4.92
N LYS A 88 -9.78 -2.65 4.92
CA LYS A 88 -10.22 -3.33 3.71
C LYS A 88 -11.73 -3.45 3.70
N THR A 89 -12.33 -3.26 2.52
CA THR A 89 -13.71 -3.63 2.24
C THR A 89 -13.68 -4.72 1.15
N ASP A 90 -14.21 -5.89 1.45
CA ASP A 90 -14.24 -7.00 0.48
C ASP A 90 -15.35 -6.85 -0.57
N GLU A 91 -15.39 -7.75 -1.56
CA GLU A 91 -16.43 -7.77 -2.61
C GLU A 91 -17.86 -7.94 -2.07
N ALA A 92 -18.02 -8.47 -0.86
CA ALA A 92 -19.32 -8.61 -0.20
C ALA A 92 -19.70 -7.36 0.62
N GLY A 93 -18.87 -6.33 0.62
CA GLY A 93 -19.07 -5.10 1.39
C GLY A 93 -18.80 -5.27 2.88
N ARG A 94 -18.02 -6.27 3.29
CA ARG A 94 -17.60 -6.46 4.69
C ARG A 94 -16.32 -5.71 4.95
N ASP A 95 -16.29 -5.00 6.07
CA ASP A 95 -15.14 -4.19 6.47
C ASP A 95 -14.21 -4.96 7.40
N TYR A 96 -12.91 -4.69 7.26
CA TYR A 96 -11.83 -5.29 8.02
C TYR A 96 -10.80 -4.24 8.38
N VAL A 97 -10.09 -4.47 9.48
CA VAL A 97 -8.88 -3.72 9.87
C VAL A 97 -7.70 -4.68 9.88
N TYR A 98 -6.54 -4.22 9.41
CA TYR A 98 -5.30 -4.99 9.46
C TYR A 98 -4.86 -5.16 10.93
N MET A 99 -4.34 -6.34 11.27
CA MET A 99 -4.00 -6.68 12.66
C MET A 99 -2.61 -6.22 13.09
N GLY A 100 -1.79 -5.73 12.17
CA GLY A 100 -0.47 -5.15 12.45
C GLY A 100 -0.43 -3.64 12.21
N PRO A 101 0.62 -2.97 12.70
CA PRO A 101 1.00 -1.64 12.22
C PRO A 101 1.48 -1.67 10.76
N LEU A 102 1.62 -0.48 10.16
CA LEU A 102 1.99 -0.32 8.75
C LEU A 102 3.45 -0.74 8.45
N ASP A 103 4.37 -0.64 9.41
CA ASP A 103 5.73 -1.19 9.28
C ASP A 103 5.76 -2.73 9.20
N GLU A 104 4.74 -3.40 9.75
CA GLU A 104 4.54 -4.85 9.70
C GLU A 104 3.56 -5.29 8.59
N ALA A 105 3.28 -4.42 7.61
CA ALA A 105 2.32 -4.68 6.55
C ALA A 105 2.64 -5.89 5.66
N ASN A 106 3.89 -6.37 5.67
CA ASN A 106 4.35 -7.55 4.92
C ASN A 106 4.61 -8.77 5.81
N GLU A 107 4.25 -8.72 7.09
CA GLU A 107 4.56 -9.78 8.07
C GLU A 107 3.47 -10.85 8.20
N GLY A 108 2.38 -10.75 7.45
CA GLY A 108 1.33 -11.77 7.47
C GLY A 108 0.40 -11.70 8.68
N ASN A 109 0.25 -10.54 9.32
CA ASN A 109 -0.54 -10.38 10.56
C ASN A 109 -2.04 -10.66 10.38
N GLY A 110 -2.55 -10.56 9.15
CA GLY A 110 -3.92 -10.86 8.81
C GLY A 110 -4.91 -9.74 9.13
N TRP A 111 -6.20 -10.08 9.01
CA TRP A 111 -7.30 -9.12 9.02
C TRP A 111 -8.34 -9.47 10.09
N MET A 112 -8.81 -8.45 10.79
CA MET A 112 -9.89 -8.57 11.76
C MET A 112 -11.18 -7.97 11.19
N PRO A 113 -12.31 -8.70 11.15
CA PRO A 113 -13.57 -8.16 10.69
C PRO A 113 -14.08 -7.07 11.64
N LEU A 114 -14.49 -5.95 11.05
CA LEU A 114 -15.24 -4.90 11.73
C LEU A 114 -16.73 -5.28 11.65
N ARG A 115 -17.40 -5.30 12.81
CA ARG A 115 -18.80 -5.75 12.93
C ARG A 115 -19.79 -4.77 12.34
#